data_AF-A0A6D2CVB7-F1
#
_entry.id   AF-A0A6D2CVB7-F1
#
_cell.length_a   1.000
_cell.length_b   1.000
_cell.length_c   1.000
_cell.angle_alpha   90.00
_cell.angle_beta   90.00
_cell.angle_gamma   90.00
#
_symmetry.space_group_name_H-M   'P 1'
#
loop_
_entity.id
_entity.type
_entity.pdbx_description
1 polymer ?
#
loop_
_entity_poly.entity_id
_entity_poly.type
_entity_poly.pdbx_seq_one_letter_code
_entity_poly.pdbx_strand_id
1 'polypeptide(L)'
;VQRVSRGTKTSLSYWGMVAAHLGLAVTITGIAFSQNYSVERDVRMRAGDSVTIHDYRFTFREVRDITGPNYRGGVALIGVTRHGEPEAVLHAEKRLYNTSRMVMTEAAIDGGLTR
;
A
#
# COMPACT_ATOMS: atom_id res chain seq x y z
N VAL A 1 -31.14 14.77 58.22
CA VAL A 1 -30.40 15.66 57.29
C VAL A 1 -29.47 14.82 56.43
N GLN A 2 -29.91 14.39 55.24
CA GLN A 2 -29.03 13.74 54.27
C GLN A 2 -29.32 14.33 52.89
N ARG A 3 -28.39 15.19 52.47
CA ARG A 3 -28.45 15.97 51.23
C ARG A 3 -28.00 15.03 50.11
N VAL A 4 -28.95 14.57 49.31
CA VAL A 4 -28.68 13.77 48.11
C VAL A 4 -27.74 14.57 47.20
N SER A 5 -26.56 14.00 46.93
CA SER A 5 -25.54 14.62 46.06
C SER A 5 -26.09 14.73 44.64
N ARG A 6 -26.32 15.95 44.18
CA ARG A 6 -26.65 16.28 42.79
C ARG A 6 -25.53 15.77 41.89
N GLY A 7 -25.79 14.72 41.13
CA GLY A 7 -24.94 14.29 40.03
C GLY A 7 -24.67 15.47 39.09
N THR A 8 -23.40 15.70 38.77
CA THR A 8 -22.94 16.76 37.87
C THR A 8 -23.67 16.63 36.54
N LYS A 9 -24.59 17.56 36.26
CA LYS A 9 -25.22 17.69 34.94
C LYS A 9 -24.18 18.25 33.98
N THR A 10 -23.35 17.37 33.41
CA THR A 10 -22.40 17.75 32.35
C THR A 10 -23.18 18.31 31.16
N SER A 11 -22.82 19.50 30.70
CA SER A 11 -23.53 20.13 29.58
C SER A 11 -23.23 19.41 28.26
N LEU A 12 -24.09 19.56 27.25
CA LEU A 12 -23.86 19.02 25.91
C LEU A 12 -22.53 19.52 25.30
N SER A 13 -22.09 20.73 25.66
CA SER A 13 -20.80 21.28 25.22
C SER A 13 -19.61 20.50 25.81
N TYR A 14 -19.71 20.03 27.06
CA TYR A 14 -18.67 19.18 27.66
C TYR A 14 -18.51 17.87 26.90
N TRP A 15 -19.62 17.21 26.54
CA TRP A 15 -19.59 16.00 25.72
C TRP A 15 -19.08 16.26 24.30
N GLY A 16 -19.41 17.41 23.71
CA GLY A 16 -18.85 17.84 22.42
C GLY A 16 -17.33 18.02 22.46
N MET A 17 -16.81 18.64 23.52
CA MET A 17 -15.37 18.81 23.72
C MET A 17 -14.64 17.46 23.88
N VAL A 18 -15.21 16.54 24.66
CA VAL A 18 -14.66 15.19 24.83
C VAL A 18 -14.70 14.40 23.53
N ALA A 19 -15.81 14.43 22.79
CA ALA A 19 -15.95 13.76 21.49
C ALA A 19 -14.95 14.30 20.45
N ALA A 20 -14.72 15.62 20.43
CA ALA A 20 -13.73 16.23 19.54
C ALA A 20 -12.30 15.75 19.82
N HIS A 21 -11.90 15.69 21.10
CA HIS A 21 -10.56 15.20 21.47
C HIS A 21 -10.42 13.69 21.22
N LEU A 22 -11.45 12.90 21.53
CA LEU A 22 -11.45 11.46 21.20
C LEU A 22 -11.36 11.23 19.70
N GLY A 23 -12.11 11.99 18.89
CA GLY A 23 -12.04 11.92 17.43
C GLY A 23 -10.62 12.21 16.93
N LEU A 24 -10.00 13.29 17.42
CA LEU A 24 -8.63 13.63 17.07
C LEU A 24 -7.63 12.53 17.49
N ALA A 25 -7.76 11.99 18.70
CA ALA A 25 -6.89 10.92 19.18
C ALA A 25 -7.01 9.65 18.32
N VAL A 26 -8.23 9.26 17.93
CA VAL A 26 -8.47 8.14 17.02
C VAL A 26 -7.87 8.39 15.65
N THR A 27 -8.02 9.60 15.09
CA THR A 27 -7.43 9.97 13.80
C THR A 27 -5.90 9.90 13.83
N ILE A 28 -5.27 10.51 14.84
CA ILE A 28 -3.81 10.47 15.00
C ILE A 28 -3.32 9.02 15.14
N THR A 29 -4.03 8.21 15.93
CA THR A 29 -3.72 6.79 16.08
C THR A 29 -3.80 6.07 14.74
N GLY A 30 -4.88 6.26 13.97
CA GLY A 30 -5.02 5.66 12.64
C GLY A 30 -3.90 6.05 11.67
N ILE A 31 -3.49 7.32 11.67
CA ILE A 31 -2.36 7.81 10.87
C ILE A 31 -1.07 7.12 11.31
N ALA A 32 -0.80 7.07 12.61
CA ALA A 32 0.41 6.44 13.15
C ALA A 32 0.48 4.94 12.80
N PHE A 33 -0.62 4.20 12.94
CA PHE A 33 -0.68 2.79 12.53
C PHE A 33 -0.41 2.64 11.02
N SER A 34 -1.09 3.42 10.18
CA SER A 34 -0.89 3.36 8.72
C SER A 34 0.58 3.62 8.32
N GLN A 35 1.21 4.62 8.93
CA GLN A 35 2.61 4.96 8.63
C GLN A 35 3.61 3.92 9.15
N ASN A 36 3.38 3.34 10.33
CA ASN A 36 4.34 2.41 10.94
C ASN A 36 4.29 1.00 10.32
N TYR A 37 3.15 0.59 9.77
CA TYR A 37 3.01 -0.74 9.16
C TYR A 37 3.24 -0.75 7.64
N SER A 38 3.40 0.41 6.99
CA SER A 38 3.76 0.48 5.58
C SER A 38 5.27 0.34 5.41
N VAL A 39 5.72 -0.81 4.90
CA VAL A 39 7.12 -1.01 4.52
C VAL A 39 7.27 -0.76 3.03
N GLU A 40 7.70 0.46 2.67
CA GLU A 40 8.05 0.82 1.30
C GLU A 40 9.58 0.83 1.15
N ARG A 41 10.09 0.21 0.08
CA ARG A 41 11.53 0.17 -0.20
C ARG A 41 11.79 0.40 -1.68
N ASP A 42 12.22 1.61 -1.99
CA ASP A 42 12.68 1.97 -3.33
C ASP A 42 14.09 1.42 -3.56
N VAL A 43 14.20 0.37 -4.37
CA VAL A 43 15.49 -0.23 -4.73
C VAL A 43 15.67 -0.18 -6.24
N ARG A 44 16.83 0.31 -6.67
CA ARG A 44 17.26 0.18 -8.06
C ARG A 44 17.77 -1.24 -8.28
N MET A 45 17.02 -2.05 -9.02
CA MET A 45 17.35 -3.44 -9.33
C MET A 45 17.86 -3.59 -10.77
N ARG A 46 18.83 -4.47 -10.98
CA ARG A 46 19.24 -5.02 -12.28
C ARG A 46 18.63 -6.41 -12.48
N ALA A 47 18.53 -6.84 -13.73
CA ALA A 47 18.08 -8.20 -14.04
C ALA A 47 18.96 -9.22 -13.30
N GLY A 48 18.33 -10.12 -12.54
CA GLY A 48 18.98 -11.08 -11.63
C GLY A 48 19.07 -10.63 -10.17
N ASP A 49 18.87 -9.34 -9.86
CA ASP A 49 18.90 -8.87 -8.48
C ASP A 49 17.68 -9.36 -7.69
N SER A 50 17.88 -9.60 -6.39
CA SER A 50 16.77 -9.92 -5.48
C SER A 50 16.79 -9.04 -4.24
N VAL A 51 15.60 -8.69 -3.77
CA VAL A 51 15.37 -7.91 -2.54
C VAL A 51 14.45 -8.73 -1.65
N THR A 52 14.80 -8.84 -0.37
CA THR A 52 13.99 -9.53 0.63
C THR A 52 13.31 -8.49 1.52
N ILE A 53 11.99 -8.60 1.67
CA ILE A 53 11.17 -7.78 2.54
C ILE A 53 10.34 -8.75 3.39
N HIS A 54 10.64 -8.83 4.68
CA HIS A 54 10.12 -9.87 5.59
C HIS A 54 10.34 -11.29 5.02
N ASP A 55 9.28 -12.08 4.88
CA ASP A 55 9.34 -13.46 4.38
C ASP A 55 9.33 -13.56 2.85
N TYR A 56 9.18 -12.43 2.16
CA TYR A 56 9.05 -12.34 0.72
C TYR A 56 10.37 -11.97 0.07
N ARG A 57 10.76 -12.75 -0.94
CA ARG A 57 11.88 -12.44 -1.82
C ARG A 57 11.35 -12.10 -3.21
N PHE A 58 11.59 -10.85 -3.60
CA PHE A 58 11.32 -10.31 -4.92
C PHE A 58 12.58 -10.45 -5.77
N THR A 59 12.48 -11.10 -6.92
CA THR A 59 13.59 -11.29 -7.86
C THR A 59 13.22 -10.63 -9.17
N PHE A 60 13.96 -9.59 -9.56
CA PHE A 60 13.76 -8.96 -10.86
C PHE A 60 14.41 -9.84 -11.92
N ARG A 61 13.60 -10.46 -12.78
CA ARG A 61 14.10 -11.44 -13.74
C ARG A 61 14.64 -10.75 -14.99
N GLU A 62 13.75 -10.07 -15.70
CA GLU A 62 14.05 -9.44 -16.98
C GLU A 62 12.95 -8.45 -17.38
N VAL A 63 13.22 -7.68 -18.44
CA VAL A 63 12.23 -6.89 -19.15
C VAL A 63 12.05 -7.48 -20.55
N ARG A 64 10.81 -7.71 -20.96
CA ARG A 64 10.46 -8.16 -22.31
C ARG A 64 9.76 -7.04 -23.05
N ASP A 65 10.15 -6.79 -24.29
CA ASP A 65 9.42 -5.89 -25.17
C ASP A 65 8.10 -6.54 -25.60
N ILE A 66 7.02 -5.75 -25.55
CA ILE A 66 5.69 -6.14 -26.00
C ILE A 66 5.19 -5.17 -27.07
N THR A 67 4.58 -5.71 -28.10
CA THR A 67 3.89 -4.94 -29.14
C THR A 67 2.44 -5.36 -29.16
N GLY A 68 1.57 -4.44 -28.76
CA GLY A 68 0.12 -4.59 -28.84
C GLY A 68 -0.47 -3.94 -30.10
N PRO A 69 -1.79 -4.06 -30.32
CA PRO A 69 -2.45 -3.54 -31.52
C PRO A 69 -2.32 -2.02 -31.71
N ASN A 70 -2.22 -1.27 -30.61
CA ASN A 70 -2.16 0.19 -30.61
C ASN A 70 -1.08 0.77 -29.68
N TYR A 71 -0.21 -0.09 -29.13
CA TYR A 71 0.86 0.32 -28.22
C TYR A 71 2.11 -0.54 -28.40
N ARG A 72 3.25 0.01 -28.01
CA ARG A 72 4.49 -0.75 -27.78
C ARG A 72 4.96 -0.48 -26.36
N GLY A 73 5.60 -1.43 -25.71
CA GLY A 73 5.97 -1.28 -24.31
C GLY A 73 6.98 -2.32 -23.85
N GLY A 74 7.29 -2.26 -22.57
CA GLY A 74 8.10 -3.26 -21.89
C GLY A 74 7.36 -3.82 -20.68
N VAL A 75 7.47 -5.12 -20.44
CA VAL A 75 6.97 -5.82 -19.26
C VAL A 75 8.15 -6.28 -18.41
N ALA A 76 8.23 -5.79 -17.19
CA ALA A 76 9.14 -6.27 -16.18
C ALA A 76 8.53 -7.48 -15.47
N LEU A 77 9.24 -8.61 -15.51
CA LEU A 77 8.87 -9.83 -14.78
C LEU A 77 9.57 -9.86 -13.43
N ILE A 78 8.79 -9.87 -12.35
CA ILE A 78 9.29 -9.93 -10.99
C ILE A 78 8.75 -11.21 -10.35
N GLY A 79 9.64 -12.15 -10.04
CA GLY A 79 9.28 -13.38 -9.33
C GLY A 79 9.18 -13.11 -7.84
N VAL A 80 8.12 -13.60 -7.21
CA VAL A 80 7.89 -13.53 -5.77
C VAL A 80 7.97 -14.93 -5.19
N THR A 81 8.82 -15.10 -4.19
CA THR A 81 8.97 -16.35 -3.46
C THR A 81 8.80 -16.10 -1.97
N ARG A 82 8.18 -17.03 -1.25
CA ARG A 82 8.02 -16.97 0.21
C ARG A 82 8.47 -18.29 0.81
N HIS A 83 9.36 -18.21 1.80
CA HIS A 83 10.02 -19.40 2.38
C HIS A 83 10.67 -20.35 1.35
N GLY A 84 11.09 -19.82 0.20
CA GLY A 84 11.72 -20.60 -0.88
C GLY A 84 10.75 -21.14 -1.93
N GLU A 85 9.43 -21.10 -1.67
CA GLU A 85 8.42 -21.54 -2.62
C GLU A 85 7.94 -20.40 -3.52
N PRO A 86 7.67 -20.64 -4.82
CA PRO A 86 7.08 -19.63 -5.71
C PRO A 86 5.66 -19.27 -5.27
N GLU A 87 5.40 -17.98 -5.01
CA GLU A 87 4.07 -17.50 -4.62
C GLU A 87 3.37 -16.80 -5.78
N ALA A 88 4.07 -15.90 -6.49
CA ALA A 88 3.50 -15.15 -7.60
C ALA A 88 4.57 -14.69 -8.61
N VAL A 89 4.11 -14.25 -9.78
CA VAL A 89 4.93 -13.50 -10.74
C VAL A 89 4.21 -12.21 -11.08
N LEU A 90 4.80 -11.10 -10.67
CA LEU A 90 4.31 -9.75 -10.92
C LEU A 90 4.78 -9.29 -12.31
N HIS A 91 3.85 -8.72 -13.08
CA HIS A 91 4.08 -8.23 -14.44
C HIS A 91 3.84 -6.72 -14.46
N ALA A 92 4.89 -5.95 -14.25
CA ALA A 92 4.79 -4.48 -14.26
C ALA A 92 5.02 -3.99 -15.69
N GLU A 93 4.11 -3.18 -16.22
CA GLU A 93 4.17 -2.76 -17.62
C GLU A 93 4.41 -1.27 -17.78
N LYS A 94 5.12 -0.91 -18.85
CA LYS A 94 5.21 0.46 -19.33
C LYS A 94 4.84 0.48 -20.80
N ARG A 95 3.71 1.12 -21.13
CA ARG A 95 3.13 1.15 -22.48
C ARG A 95 3.26 2.54 -23.10
N LEU A 96 3.60 2.61 -24.37
CA LEU A 96 3.57 3.81 -25.22
C LEU A 96 2.51 3.61 -26.30
N TYR A 97 1.50 4.48 -26.30
CA TYR A 97 0.44 4.48 -27.32
C TYR A 97 0.86 5.34 -28.50
N ASN A 98 0.97 4.72 -29.69
CA ASN A 98 1.55 5.38 -30.86
C ASN A 98 0.69 6.55 -31.37
N THR A 99 -0.63 6.41 -31.33
CA THR A 99 -1.58 7.41 -31.86
C THR A 99 -1.59 8.69 -31.01
N SER A 100 -1.56 8.55 -29.69
CA SER A 100 -1.63 9.70 -28.77
C SER A 100 -0.26 10.14 -28.24
N ARG A 101 0.81 9.39 -28.55
CA ARG A 101 2.17 9.55 -27.98
C ARG A 101 2.19 9.62 -26.45
N MET A 102 1.23 8.96 -25.79
CA MET A 102 1.12 8.93 -24.34
C MET A 102 1.82 7.69 -23.76
N VAL A 103 2.53 7.88 -22.64
CA VAL A 103 3.16 6.80 -21.88
C VAL A 103 2.33 6.52 -20.64
N MET A 104 2.00 5.25 -20.40
CA MET A 104 1.26 4.77 -19.24
C MET A 104 2.08 3.70 -18.51
N THR A 105 1.94 3.63 -17.18
CA THR A 105 2.57 2.62 -16.34
C THR A 105 1.48 1.80 -15.65
N GLU A 106 1.57 0.48 -15.74
CA GLU A 106 0.68 -0.46 -15.07
C GLU A 106 1.44 -1.10 -13.91
N ALA A 107 0.99 -0.81 -12.69
CA ALA A 107 1.60 -1.37 -11.49
C ALA A 107 1.17 -2.83 -11.33
N ALA A 108 2.13 -3.70 -11.04
CA ALA A 108 1.84 -5.09 -10.71
C ALA A 108 1.51 -5.21 -9.22
N ILE A 109 0.22 -5.08 -8.90
CA ILE A 109 -0.29 -5.18 -7.53
C ILE A 109 -0.97 -6.53 -7.36
N ASP A 110 -0.41 -7.37 -6.49
CA ASP A 110 -1.05 -8.60 -6.04
C ASP A 110 -1.46 -8.46 -4.56
N GLY A 111 -2.53 -7.69 -4.31
CA GLY A 111 -3.12 -7.48 -2.97
C GLY A 111 -4.43 -8.25 -2.77
N GLY A 112 -4.71 -8.75 -1.56
CA GLY A 112 -5.94 -9.49 -1.27
C GLY A 112 -6.40 -9.26 0.17
N LEU A 113 -7.71 -9.35 0.44
CA LEU A 113 -8.28 -9.05 1.77
C LEU A 113 -7.92 -10.10 2.83
N THR A 114 -7.49 -11.28 2.39
CA THR A 114 -7.21 -12.45 3.24
C THR A 114 -5.77 -12.96 3.10
N ARG A 115 -4.88 -12.22 2.43
CA ARG A 115 -3.46 -12.55 2.31
C ARG A 115 -2.60 -11.42 2.85
#